data_AF-A0A841PSC7-F1
#
_entry.id   AF-A0A841PSC7-F1
#
_cell.length_a   1.000
_cell.length_b   1.000
_cell.length_c   1.000
_cell.angle_alpha   90.00
_cell.angle_beta   90.00
_cell.angle_gamma   90.00
#
_symmetry.space_group_name_H-M   'P 1'
#
loop_
_entity.id
_entity.type
_entity.pdbx_description
1 polymer ?
#
loop_
_entity_poly.entity_id
_entity_poly.type
_entity_poly.pdbx_seq_one_letter_code
_entity_poly.pdbx_strand_id
1 'polypeptide(L)'
;MKKFGMMALSAVFATGVAACGVGGEDDDAAGDNGGATNGDDPAEETDDDDDTDADNGDEGEDEDDEGEDEDDEGEDDMDEDTGDEEANGDEDWFESLSFDEFEIEAEYSDGEYEAQYEYEDGNPEAEIEDTRDGEDIEMEGEEALDELSGILPEMDVNEDSSDDEVLDAAIDAFELDEDYDELEVEIEFLDNDEQIEVEDEND
;
A
#
# COMPACT_ATOMS: atom_id res chain seq x y z
N MET A 1 -1.69 -35.20 25.93
CA MET A 1 -2.52 -36.31 25.38
C MET A 1 -3.44 -35.70 24.31
N LYS A 2 -2.96 -35.59 23.07
CA LYS A 2 -3.70 -34.93 21.97
C LYS A 2 -4.89 -35.83 21.53
N LYS A 3 -6.08 -35.23 21.39
CA LYS A 3 -7.33 -35.84 20.89
C LYS A 3 -8.26 -34.75 20.36
N PHE A 4 -8.03 -34.29 19.13
CA PHE A 4 -9.04 -33.55 18.40
C PHE A 4 -9.71 -34.45 17.37
N GLY A 5 -11.03 -34.29 17.25
CA GLY A 5 -11.91 -35.21 16.54
C GLY A 5 -12.29 -34.64 15.19
N MET A 6 -11.92 -35.36 14.14
CA MET A 6 -12.31 -35.09 12.75
C MET A 6 -13.84 -34.93 12.62
N MET A 7 -14.30 -33.77 12.14
CA MET A 7 -15.71 -33.52 11.83
C MET A 7 -15.85 -33.23 10.34
N ALA A 8 -16.11 -34.28 9.55
CA ALA A 8 -16.25 -34.16 8.10
C ALA A 8 -17.59 -33.51 7.72
N LEU A 9 -17.53 -32.40 6.99
CA LEU A 9 -18.68 -31.73 6.39
C LEU A 9 -18.69 -31.98 4.88
N SER A 10 -19.68 -32.73 4.40
CA SER A 10 -19.83 -33.05 2.97
C SER A 10 -20.78 -32.06 2.30
N ALA A 11 -20.26 -31.12 1.52
CA ALA A 11 -21.07 -30.26 0.66
C ALA A 11 -21.37 -30.97 -0.67
N VAL A 12 -22.65 -30.98 -1.06
CA VAL A 12 -23.10 -31.46 -2.38
C VAL A 12 -23.62 -30.27 -3.17
N PHE A 13 -22.80 -29.74 -4.07
CA PHE A 13 -23.20 -28.66 -4.97
C PHE A 13 -23.92 -29.23 -6.20
N ALA A 14 -25.13 -28.73 -6.45
CA ALA A 14 -25.96 -29.10 -7.59
C ALA A 14 -25.86 -28.01 -8.66
N THR A 15 -25.30 -28.36 -9.82
CA THR A 15 -25.15 -27.42 -10.94
C THR A 15 -26.49 -27.07 -11.58
N GLY A 16 -26.77 -25.76 -11.70
CA GLY A 16 -27.91 -25.23 -12.44
C GLY A 16 -27.44 -24.32 -13.57
N VAL A 17 -27.60 -24.75 -14.83
CA VAL A 17 -27.25 -23.95 -16.01
C VAL A 17 -28.52 -23.42 -16.68
N ALA A 18 -28.62 -22.09 -16.82
CA ALA A 18 -29.52 -21.39 -17.73
C ALA A 18 -28.74 -20.21 -18.32
N ALA A 19 -28.47 -20.02 -19.62
CA ALA A 19 -29.23 -20.26 -20.87
C ALA A 19 -30.05 -19.04 -21.37
N CYS A 20 -29.37 -18.22 -22.19
CA CYS A 20 -29.86 -17.50 -23.37
C CYS A 20 -30.76 -16.24 -23.25
N GLY A 21 -30.28 -15.15 -23.86
CA GLY A 21 -31.06 -14.09 -24.53
C GLY A 21 -30.21 -12.81 -24.71
N VAL A 22 -29.79 -12.32 -25.88
CA VAL A 22 -30.32 -12.13 -27.26
C VAL A 22 -30.93 -10.73 -27.52
N GLY A 23 -30.21 -9.93 -28.33
CA GLY A 23 -30.76 -8.92 -29.25
C GLY A 23 -30.65 -7.45 -28.83
N GLY A 24 -30.19 -6.59 -29.75
CA GLY A 24 -30.20 -5.13 -29.58
C GLY A 24 -29.15 -4.37 -30.42
N GLU A 25 -29.38 -4.21 -31.73
CA GLU A 25 -28.64 -3.31 -32.64
C GLU A 25 -29.04 -1.80 -32.51
N ASP A 26 -28.50 -0.97 -33.44
CA ASP A 26 -28.66 0.49 -33.69
C ASP A 26 -27.85 1.40 -32.70
N ASP A 27 -27.08 2.43 -33.10
CA ASP A 27 -26.76 3.07 -34.40
C ASP A 27 -25.36 3.80 -34.39
N ASP A 28 -24.89 4.33 -35.52
CA ASP A 28 -23.62 5.05 -35.80
C ASP A 28 -23.36 6.41 -35.07
N ALA A 29 -22.08 6.79 -34.88
CA ALA A 29 -21.60 8.18 -35.03
C ALA A 29 -20.09 8.30 -35.33
N ALA A 30 -19.72 9.07 -36.36
CA ALA A 30 -18.33 9.21 -36.86
C ALA A 30 -17.61 10.48 -36.35
N GLY A 31 -16.27 10.44 -36.31
CA GLY A 31 -15.41 11.57 -35.91
C GLY A 31 -13.98 11.51 -36.49
N ASP A 32 -13.82 11.77 -37.79
CA ASP A 32 -12.53 11.83 -38.50
C ASP A 32 -11.85 13.20 -38.40
N ASN A 33 -10.59 13.23 -37.91
CA ASN A 33 -9.52 14.22 -38.17
C ASN A 33 -8.26 13.69 -37.44
N GLY A 34 -7.09 13.49 -38.05
CA GLY A 34 -6.31 14.51 -38.75
C GLY A 34 -5.60 15.39 -37.70
N GLY A 35 -4.33 15.25 -37.34
CA GLY A 35 -3.19 14.63 -38.04
C GLY A 35 -2.17 15.71 -38.43
N ALA A 36 -1.16 15.97 -37.59
CA ALA A 36 0.02 16.78 -37.94
C ALA A 36 1.19 16.50 -36.97
N THR A 37 2.37 16.27 -37.55
CA THR A 37 3.68 16.15 -36.87
C THR A 37 4.38 17.50 -36.75
N ASN A 38 5.34 17.63 -35.82
CA ASN A 38 6.55 18.49 -35.75
C ASN A 38 6.80 18.79 -34.25
N GLY A 39 8.01 18.82 -33.66
CA GLY A 39 9.38 18.63 -34.17
C GLY A 39 10.37 19.48 -33.33
N ASP A 40 11.55 18.93 -33.01
CA ASP A 40 12.78 19.56 -32.46
C ASP A 40 12.70 20.64 -31.33
N ASP A 41 13.24 20.26 -30.16
CA ASP A 41 14.37 20.85 -29.37
C ASP A 41 15.18 22.02 -30.04
N PRO A 42 16.01 22.88 -29.36
CA PRO A 42 16.37 22.99 -27.92
C PRO A 42 16.31 24.42 -27.27
N ALA A 43 16.35 24.42 -25.93
CA ALA A 43 17.24 25.14 -24.98
C ALA A 43 17.56 26.68 -24.98
N GLU A 44 17.76 27.14 -23.73
CA GLU A 44 18.67 28.19 -23.17
C GLU A 44 18.33 29.70 -23.12
N GLU A 45 18.96 30.31 -22.09
CA GLU A 45 19.39 31.71 -21.89
C GLU A 45 18.53 32.75 -21.11
N THR A 46 19.08 33.14 -19.94
CA THR A 46 19.23 34.54 -19.40
C THR A 46 17.98 35.32 -18.96
N ASP A 47 17.99 36.27 -18.01
CA ASP A 47 18.80 36.74 -16.85
C ASP A 47 18.30 38.21 -16.58
N ASP A 48 18.66 38.81 -15.43
CA ASP A 48 18.52 40.26 -15.09
C ASP A 48 17.07 40.83 -14.96
N ASP A 49 16.73 41.87 -14.19
CA ASP A 49 17.37 42.80 -13.21
C ASP A 49 16.25 43.06 -12.14
N ASP A 50 16.45 43.12 -10.82
CA ASP A 50 17.22 44.06 -9.98
C ASP A 50 16.55 45.43 -9.63
N ASP A 51 16.45 45.66 -8.32
CA ASP A 51 16.43 46.90 -7.51
C ASP A 51 15.26 47.95 -7.46
N THR A 52 15.25 48.61 -6.29
CA THR A 52 14.81 49.98 -5.92
C THR A 52 13.42 50.31 -5.36
N ASP A 53 13.27 50.06 -4.04
CA ASP A 53 13.27 51.07 -2.94
C ASP A 53 12.24 52.24 -2.83
N ALA A 54 11.95 52.60 -1.57
CA ALA A 54 11.57 53.91 -1.01
C ALA A 54 10.14 54.53 -1.13
N ASP A 55 9.40 54.40 -0.01
CA ASP A 55 9.09 55.51 0.94
C ASP A 55 7.84 56.44 0.77
N ASN A 56 7.27 56.81 1.94
CA ASN A 56 6.10 57.66 2.25
C ASN A 56 4.71 57.09 1.90
N GLY A 57 3.68 57.11 2.76
CA GLY A 57 3.52 57.71 4.10
C GLY A 57 2.61 58.95 4.07
N ASP A 58 1.35 58.81 4.49
CA ASP A 58 0.44 59.94 4.81
C ASP A 58 -0.71 59.53 5.77
N GLU A 59 -1.31 60.53 6.41
CA GLU A 59 -2.37 60.51 7.45
C GLU A 59 -3.77 60.19 6.83
N GLY A 60 -4.88 59.83 7.51
CA GLY A 60 -5.28 59.67 8.92
C GLY A 60 -6.83 59.58 9.04
N GLU A 61 -7.36 59.48 10.27
CA GLU A 61 -8.77 59.77 10.70
C GLU A 61 -9.94 58.80 10.31
N ASP A 62 -10.24 57.87 11.23
CA ASP A 62 -11.45 57.77 12.08
C ASP A 62 -12.91 57.44 11.59
N GLU A 63 -13.58 56.71 12.51
CA GLU A 63 -15.03 56.59 12.85
C GLU A 63 -15.98 55.57 12.15
N ASP A 64 -16.43 54.60 12.99
CA ASP A 64 -17.73 53.87 13.08
C ASP A 64 -18.20 53.01 11.86
N ASP A 65 -18.88 51.85 11.99
CA ASP A 65 -19.99 51.45 12.86
C ASP A 65 -20.35 49.95 12.61
N GLU A 66 -20.95 49.27 13.60
CA GLU A 66 -21.62 47.93 13.59
C GLU A 66 -20.89 46.69 12.97
N GLY A 67 -20.88 45.48 13.56
CA GLY A 67 -21.47 45.03 14.83
C GLY A 67 -22.25 43.71 14.76
N GLU A 68 -21.70 42.63 14.21
CA GLU A 68 -22.25 41.25 14.34
C GLU A 68 -21.12 40.25 14.63
N ASP A 69 -21.01 39.79 15.88
CA ASP A 69 -20.26 38.59 16.26
C ASP A 69 -21.22 37.40 16.01
N GLU A 70 -21.01 36.64 14.92
CA GLU A 70 -21.61 35.31 14.79
C GLU A 70 -20.60 34.28 15.32
N ASP A 71 -20.99 33.54 16.36
CA ASP A 71 -20.22 32.42 16.90
C ASP A 71 -20.17 31.30 15.84
N ASP A 72 -19.04 31.22 15.12
CA ASP A 72 -18.73 30.15 14.18
C ASP A 72 -18.47 28.86 14.99
N GLU A 73 -19.50 28.05 15.18
CA GLU A 73 -19.36 26.70 15.72
C GLU A 73 -18.63 25.86 14.67
N GLY A 74 -17.33 25.67 14.86
CA GLY A 74 -16.52 24.75 14.07
C GLY A 74 -17.09 23.34 14.17
N GLU A 75 -17.78 22.92 13.13
CA GLU A 75 -18.13 21.53 12.90
C GLU A 75 -16.82 20.82 12.52
N ASP A 76 -16.35 19.92 13.40
CA ASP A 76 -15.28 18.97 13.09
C ASP A 76 -15.80 17.97 12.04
N ASP A 77 -15.93 18.42 10.78
CA ASP A 77 -16.08 17.54 9.63
C ASP A 77 -14.77 16.76 9.49
N MET A 78 -14.79 15.54 10.03
CA MET A 78 -13.86 14.48 9.67
C MET A 78 -14.11 14.17 8.20
N ASP A 79 -13.36 14.84 7.33
CA ASP A 79 -13.26 14.48 5.92
C ASP A 79 -12.62 13.08 5.89
N GLU A 80 -13.48 12.08 5.77
CA GLU A 80 -13.13 10.68 5.56
C GLU A 80 -12.50 10.64 4.16
N ASP A 81 -11.16 10.76 4.12
CA ASP A 81 -10.33 10.84 2.92
C ASP A 81 -10.43 9.52 2.15
N THR A 82 -11.58 9.36 1.49
CA THR A 82 -11.81 8.32 0.51
C THR A 82 -11.06 8.78 -0.73
N GLY A 83 -9.78 8.41 -0.79
CA GLY A 83 -8.90 8.69 -1.91
C GLY A 83 -9.52 8.21 -3.22
N ASP A 84 -10.24 9.09 -3.92
CA ASP A 84 -10.61 8.94 -5.32
C ASP A 84 -9.34 9.20 -6.15
N GLU A 85 -8.37 8.30 -6.00
CA GLU A 85 -7.13 8.33 -6.76
C GLU A 85 -7.46 8.09 -8.24
N GLU A 86 -7.37 9.16 -9.02
CA GLU A 86 -7.64 9.18 -10.45
C GLU A 86 -6.83 8.08 -11.15
N ALA A 87 -7.54 7.05 -11.63
CA ALA A 87 -7.02 5.88 -12.33
C ALA A 87 -6.14 6.23 -13.55
N ASN A 88 -4.88 6.54 -13.26
CA ASN A 88 -3.75 6.38 -14.15
C ASN A 88 -3.33 4.92 -14.02
N GLY A 89 -3.26 4.20 -15.15
CA GLY A 89 -3.11 2.75 -15.16
C GLY A 89 -1.68 2.28 -14.86
N ASP A 90 -1.26 2.53 -13.63
CA ASP A 90 -0.24 1.76 -12.93
C ASP A 90 -1.02 0.71 -12.11
N GLU A 91 -0.72 -0.58 -12.30
CA GLU A 91 -1.33 -1.67 -11.52
C GLU A 91 -0.75 -1.60 -10.09
N ASP A 92 -1.59 -1.72 -9.06
CA ASP A 92 -1.13 -1.61 -7.67
C ASP A 92 -0.07 -2.69 -7.37
N TRP A 93 0.95 -2.35 -6.59
CA TRP A 93 2.11 -3.24 -6.40
C TRP A 93 1.71 -4.58 -5.77
N PHE A 94 0.71 -4.57 -4.89
CA PHE A 94 0.12 -5.76 -4.27
C PHE A 94 -0.60 -6.67 -5.28
N GLU A 95 -1.25 -6.13 -6.33
CA GLU A 95 -1.86 -6.95 -7.40
C GLU A 95 -0.83 -7.75 -8.22
N SER A 96 0.47 -7.45 -8.06
CA SER A 96 1.59 -8.14 -8.73
C SER A 96 2.27 -9.22 -7.88
N LEU A 97 1.90 -9.37 -6.61
CA LEU A 97 2.45 -10.41 -5.73
C LEU A 97 1.91 -11.80 -6.08
N SER A 98 2.61 -12.84 -5.61
CA SER A 98 2.19 -14.25 -5.72
C SER A 98 1.43 -14.74 -4.48
N PHE A 99 1.33 -13.92 -3.43
CA PHE A 99 0.77 -14.22 -2.13
C PHE A 99 -0.19 -13.12 -1.67
N ASP A 100 -1.16 -13.50 -0.85
CA ASP A 100 -2.17 -12.62 -0.25
C ASP A 100 -1.98 -12.43 1.26
N GLU A 101 -1.21 -13.29 1.92
CA GLU A 101 -0.79 -13.13 3.32
C GLU A 101 0.73 -13.31 3.43
N PHE A 102 1.38 -12.44 4.19
CA PHE A 102 2.81 -12.53 4.54
C PHE A 102 3.03 -12.04 5.98
N GLU A 103 3.72 -12.83 6.79
CA GLU A 103 4.11 -12.50 8.16
C GLU A 103 5.57 -12.87 8.38
N ILE A 104 6.32 -12.00 9.08
CA ILE A 104 7.68 -12.26 9.54
C ILE A 104 7.83 -11.76 10.98
N GLU A 105 8.31 -12.63 11.88
CA GLU A 105 8.66 -12.31 13.27
C GLU A 105 10.13 -12.69 13.50
N ALA A 106 10.94 -11.74 13.98
CA ALA A 106 12.34 -11.95 14.32
C ALA A 106 12.60 -11.50 15.77
N GLU A 107 12.69 -12.45 16.71
CA GLU A 107 13.04 -12.19 18.10
C GLU A 107 14.57 -12.00 18.24
N TYR A 108 14.98 -10.92 18.92
CA TYR A 108 16.38 -10.67 19.28
C TYR A 108 16.54 -10.53 20.81
N SER A 109 17.78 -10.67 21.27
CA SER A 109 18.13 -10.53 22.69
C SER A 109 17.84 -9.13 23.31
N ASP A 110 17.51 -8.11 22.52
CA ASP A 110 17.14 -6.75 22.96
C ASP A 110 16.16 -6.09 21.95
N GLY A 111 14.99 -6.72 21.74
CA GLY A 111 13.89 -6.24 20.89
C GLY A 111 13.40 -7.32 19.90
N GLU A 112 12.34 -7.01 19.17
CA GLU A 112 11.78 -7.83 18.07
C GLU A 112 11.54 -6.96 16.82
N TYR A 113 11.50 -7.59 15.66
CA TYR A 113 11.02 -7.01 14.41
C TYR A 113 9.88 -7.86 13.88
N GLU A 114 8.74 -7.24 13.61
CA GLU A 114 7.53 -7.87 13.10
C GLU A 114 7.04 -7.09 11.87
N ALA A 115 6.65 -7.79 10.80
CA ALA A 115 5.95 -7.18 9.68
C ALA A 115 4.86 -8.13 9.14
N GLN A 116 3.65 -7.59 8.99
CA GLN A 116 2.47 -8.31 8.49
C GLN A 116 1.91 -7.60 7.26
N TYR A 117 1.35 -8.39 6.33
CA TYR A 117 0.64 -7.93 5.14
C TYR A 117 -0.49 -8.91 4.82
N GLU A 118 -1.70 -8.38 4.59
CA GLU A 118 -2.91 -9.11 4.21
C GLU A 118 -3.60 -8.43 3.01
N TYR A 119 -4.17 -9.21 2.09
CA TYR A 119 -4.94 -8.71 0.94
C TYR A 119 -6.24 -9.51 0.72
N GLU A 120 -7.23 -9.33 1.61
CA GLU A 120 -8.57 -9.94 1.46
C GLU A 120 -9.53 -9.05 0.63
N ASP A 121 -10.29 -9.66 -0.28
CA ASP A 121 -11.43 -9.06 -1.03
C ASP A 121 -11.13 -7.73 -1.78
N GLY A 122 -9.86 -7.40 -2.02
CA GLY A 122 -9.40 -6.17 -2.68
C GLY A 122 -9.03 -5.03 -1.73
N ASN A 123 -8.79 -5.33 -0.44
CA ASN A 123 -8.39 -4.39 0.59
C ASN A 123 -7.01 -4.79 1.15
N PRO A 124 -5.93 -4.07 0.83
CA PRO A 124 -4.62 -4.32 1.43
C PRO A 124 -4.55 -3.74 2.84
N GLU A 125 -4.03 -4.51 3.79
CA GLU A 125 -3.72 -4.09 5.16
C GLU A 125 -2.26 -4.50 5.48
N ALA A 126 -1.58 -3.71 6.31
CA ALA A 126 -0.20 -3.99 6.71
C ALA A 126 0.11 -3.36 8.08
N GLU A 127 1.06 -3.98 8.79
CA GLU A 127 1.57 -3.54 10.09
C GLU A 127 3.08 -3.82 10.16
N ILE A 128 3.86 -2.92 10.78
CA ILE A 128 5.28 -3.13 11.07
C ILE A 128 5.56 -2.63 12.49
N GLU A 129 6.07 -3.52 13.36
CA GLU A 129 6.63 -3.17 14.68
C GLU A 129 8.15 -3.42 14.69
N ASP A 130 8.93 -2.44 15.15
CA ASP A 130 10.37 -2.60 15.38
C ASP A 130 10.72 -2.02 16.77
N THR A 131 11.10 -2.91 17.69
CA THR A 131 11.53 -2.54 19.05
C THR A 131 13.04 -2.68 19.27
N ARG A 132 13.81 -2.95 18.20
CA ARG A 132 15.26 -3.11 18.24
C ARG A 132 15.96 -1.77 18.52
N ASP A 133 17.22 -1.86 18.95
CA ASP A 133 18.08 -0.72 19.35
C ASP A 133 17.51 0.21 20.46
N GLY A 134 16.32 -0.10 21.01
CA GLY A 134 15.66 0.66 22.06
C GLY A 134 14.93 1.92 21.58
N GLU A 135 14.54 1.95 20.31
CA GLU A 135 13.45 2.79 19.80
C GLU A 135 12.20 1.89 19.64
N ASP A 136 11.00 2.41 19.89
CA ASP A 136 9.73 1.68 19.67
C ASP A 136 9.10 2.30 18.40
N ILE A 137 9.06 1.57 17.29
CA ILE A 137 8.48 1.97 16.00
C ILE A 137 7.25 1.10 15.72
N GLU A 138 6.15 1.71 15.33
CA GLU A 138 4.83 1.10 15.09
C GLU A 138 4.24 1.82 13.87
N MET A 139 4.03 1.11 12.76
CA MET A 139 3.49 1.64 11.49
C MET A 139 2.29 0.78 11.08
N GLU A 140 1.16 1.40 10.76
CA GLU A 140 -0.09 0.72 10.38
C GLU A 140 -0.61 1.24 9.02
N GLY A 141 -1.31 0.40 8.27
CA GLY A 141 -2.08 0.78 7.08
C GLY A 141 -1.22 1.39 5.97
N GLU A 142 -1.58 2.57 5.46
CA GLU A 142 -0.89 3.23 4.34
C GLU A 142 0.61 3.48 4.61
N GLU A 143 1.01 3.71 5.87
CA GLU A 143 2.43 3.96 6.22
C GLU A 143 3.25 2.67 6.12
N ALA A 144 2.70 1.53 6.58
CA ALA A 144 3.31 0.22 6.41
C ALA A 144 3.29 -0.26 4.95
N LEU A 145 2.19 0.01 4.21
CA LEU A 145 2.08 -0.35 2.79
C LEU A 145 3.08 0.40 1.89
N ASP A 146 3.42 1.66 2.17
CA ASP A 146 4.46 2.40 1.42
C ASP A 146 5.84 1.76 1.62
N GLU A 147 6.19 1.38 2.86
CA GLU A 147 7.48 0.72 3.17
C GLU A 147 7.54 -0.70 2.56
N LEU A 148 6.50 -1.52 2.74
CA LEU A 148 6.45 -2.89 2.19
C LEU A 148 6.43 -2.91 0.65
N SER A 149 5.98 -1.83 -0.01
CA SER A 149 6.02 -1.71 -1.48
C SER A 149 7.44 -1.80 -2.06
N GLY A 150 8.46 -1.47 -1.25
CA GLY A 150 9.87 -1.62 -1.61
C GLY A 150 10.45 -2.99 -1.31
N ILE A 151 9.85 -3.75 -0.38
CA ILE A 151 10.44 -4.96 0.22
C ILE A 151 9.84 -6.23 -0.38
N LEU A 152 8.52 -6.40 -0.27
CA LEU A 152 7.83 -7.64 -0.66
C LEU A 152 8.02 -8.02 -2.15
N PRO A 153 8.03 -7.07 -3.11
CA PRO A 153 8.31 -7.38 -4.51
C PRO A 153 9.73 -7.87 -4.81
N GLU A 154 10.70 -7.71 -3.88
CA GLU A 154 12.09 -8.17 -4.08
C GLU A 154 12.34 -9.63 -3.64
N MET A 155 11.41 -10.26 -2.90
CA MET A 155 11.65 -11.58 -2.28
C MET A 155 11.75 -12.79 -3.25
N ASP A 156 11.22 -12.70 -4.49
CA ASP A 156 11.27 -13.77 -5.54
C ASP A 156 10.81 -15.19 -5.08
N VAL A 157 10.00 -15.28 -4.01
CA VAL A 157 9.47 -16.53 -3.42
C VAL A 157 8.20 -17.04 -4.12
N ASN A 158 7.98 -18.36 -4.07
CA ASN A 158 6.84 -19.05 -4.69
C ASN A 158 6.59 -20.46 -4.08
N GLU A 159 5.51 -21.14 -4.47
CA GLU A 159 5.11 -22.47 -3.97
C GLU A 159 6.18 -23.59 -4.11
N ASP A 160 7.13 -23.47 -5.06
CA ASP A 160 8.22 -24.43 -5.26
C ASP A 160 9.49 -24.09 -4.44
N SER A 161 9.52 -22.97 -3.69
CA SER A 161 10.67 -22.55 -2.86
C SER A 161 10.91 -23.50 -1.67
N SER A 162 12.18 -23.74 -1.34
CA SER A 162 12.58 -24.50 -0.14
C SER A 162 12.54 -23.62 1.12
N ASP A 163 12.37 -24.24 2.29
CA ASP A 163 12.43 -23.59 3.61
C ASP A 163 13.69 -22.69 3.75
N ASP A 164 14.88 -23.20 3.39
CA ASP A 164 16.15 -22.44 3.37
C ASP A 164 16.09 -21.22 2.41
N GLU A 165 15.39 -21.34 1.27
CA GLU A 165 15.31 -20.27 0.25
C GLU A 165 14.34 -19.16 0.65
N VAL A 166 13.33 -19.47 1.48
CA VAL A 166 12.39 -18.49 2.05
C VAL A 166 13.07 -17.67 3.14
N LEU A 167 13.80 -18.32 4.06
CA LEU A 167 14.57 -17.64 5.11
C LEU A 167 15.68 -16.75 4.53
N ASP A 168 16.50 -17.25 3.59
CA ASP A 168 17.53 -16.44 2.91
C ASP A 168 16.90 -15.18 2.25
N ALA A 169 15.75 -15.34 1.57
CA ALA A 169 15.06 -14.23 0.90
C ALA A 169 14.46 -13.22 1.88
N ALA A 170 13.86 -13.68 2.98
CA ALA A 170 13.32 -12.82 4.02
C ALA A 170 14.42 -11.98 4.71
N ILE A 171 15.54 -12.61 5.08
CA ILE A 171 16.68 -11.95 5.71
C ILE A 171 17.30 -10.90 4.77
N ASP A 172 17.53 -11.24 3.49
CA ASP A 172 18.10 -10.30 2.50
C ASP A 172 17.13 -9.12 2.19
N ALA A 173 15.81 -9.35 2.14
CA ALA A 173 14.82 -8.32 1.78
C ALA A 173 14.51 -7.35 2.93
N PHE A 174 14.37 -7.84 4.15
CA PHE A 174 14.09 -7.02 5.35
C PHE A 174 15.37 -6.48 6.04
N GLU A 175 16.54 -6.67 5.41
CA GLU A 175 17.87 -6.31 5.94
C GLU A 175 18.11 -6.78 7.40
N LEU A 176 17.64 -7.99 7.75
CA LEU A 176 17.71 -8.53 9.11
C LEU A 176 19.15 -8.95 9.50
N ASP A 177 19.49 -8.80 10.79
CA ASP A 177 20.77 -9.23 11.33
C ASP A 177 20.77 -10.75 11.62
N GLU A 178 21.81 -11.49 11.21
CA GLU A 178 21.96 -12.94 11.42
C GLU A 178 22.11 -13.38 12.91
N ASP A 179 21.95 -12.48 13.89
CA ASP A 179 21.99 -12.77 15.33
C ASP A 179 20.64 -12.66 16.07
N TYR A 180 19.54 -12.93 15.35
CA TYR A 180 18.26 -13.31 15.95
C TYR A 180 18.39 -14.56 16.85
N ASP A 181 17.55 -14.62 17.89
CA ASP A 181 17.37 -15.78 18.76
C ASP A 181 16.34 -16.77 18.13
N GLU A 182 15.27 -16.26 17.51
CA GLU A 182 14.21 -17.00 16.79
C GLU A 182 13.75 -16.20 15.55
N LEU A 183 13.46 -16.86 14.43
CA LEU A 183 12.93 -16.25 13.18
C LEU A 183 11.81 -17.13 12.62
N GLU A 184 10.61 -16.56 12.48
CA GLU A 184 9.43 -17.18 11.86
C GLU A 184 9.02 -16.41 10.59
N VAL A 185 8.62 -17.14 9.54
CA VAL A 185 8.09 -16.59 8.28
C VAL A 185 6.90 -17.42 7.83
N GLU A 186 5.74 -16.79 7.66
CA GLU A 186 4.50 -17.39 7.13
C GLU A 186 4.06 -16.69 5.82
N ILE A 187 3.62 -17.48 4.83
CA ILE A 187 3.18 -16.99 3.50
C ILE A 187 1.97 -17.82 3.01
N GLU A 188 0.85 -17.18 2.66
CA GLU A 188 -0.29 -17.83 1.96
C GLU A 188 -0.36 -17.39 0.48
N PHE A 189 -0.38 -18.38 -0.44
CA PHE A 189 -0.28 -18.15 -1.89
C PHE A 189 -1.62 -18.15 -2.64
N LEU A 190 -1.88 -17.05 -3.36
CA LEU A 190 -3.08 -16.73 -4.16
C LEU A 190 -3.60 -17.85 -5.09
N ASP A 191 -2.71 -18.65 -5.68
CA ASP A 191 -3.06 -19.58 -6.76
C ASP A 191 -3.71 -20.91 -6.27
N ASN A 192 -3.46 -21.35 -5.02
CA ASN A 192 -3.69 -22.76 -4.64
C ASN A 192 -4.20 -23.08 -3.22
N ASP A 193 -4.49 -22.10 -2.35
CA ASP A 193 -4.70 -22.34 -0.90
C ASP A 193 -3.46 -23.07 -0.27
N GLU A 194 -2.24 -22.75 -0.73
CA GLU A 194 -1.00 -23.36 -0.24
C GLU A 194 -0.22 -22.36 0.63
N GLN A 195 0.28 -22.85 1.77
CA GLN A 195 0.89 -22.07 2.83
C GLN A 195 2.30 -22.62 3.11
N ILE A 196 3.25 -21.71 3.34
CA ILE A 196 4.59 -22.00 3.84
C ILE A 196 4.70 -21.38 5.24
N GLU A 197 5.13 -22.18 6.22
CA GLU A 197 5.39 -21.84 7.63
C GLU A 197 6.84 -22.31 7.91
N VAL A 198 7.76 -21.41 8.26
CA VAL A 198 9.18 -21.73 8.50
C VAL A 198 9.69 -21.05 9.77
N GLU A 199 10.31 -21.83 10.66
CA GLU A 199 10.82 -21.45 11.99
C GLU A 199 12.32 -21.84 12.09
N ASP A 200 13.22 -20.92 12.47
CA ASP A 200 14.65 -21.19 12.78
C ASP A 200 15.05 -20.67 14.18
N GLU A 201 15.46 -21.59 15.07
CA GLU A 201 15.96 -21.32 16.43
C GLU A 201 17.52 -21.31 16.48
N ASN A 202 18.15 -20.26 17.02
CA ASN A 202 19.62 -20.11 17.10
C ASN A 202 20.19 -20.47 18.51
N ASP A 203 21.12 -21.46 18.66
CA ASP A 203 21.66 -22.01 19.97
C ASP A 203 23.14 -21.69 20.32
#